data_AF-A0A1F8QZS6-F1
#
_entry.id   AF-A0A1F8QZS6-F1
#
_cell.length_a   1.000
_cell.length_b   1.000
_cell.length_c   1.000
_cell.angle_alpha   90.00
_cell.angle_beta   90.00
_cell.angle_gamma   90.00
#
_symmetry.space_group_name_H-M   'P 1'
#
loop_
_entity.id
_entity.type
_entity.pdbx_description
1 polymer ?
#
loop_
_entity_poly.entity_id
_entity_poly.type
_entity_poly.pdbx_seq_one_letter_code
_entity_poly.pdbx_strand_id
1 'polypeptide(L)' 'MKDWFDAFQVLQLGWVVALMVIIPLLVGLWLDRRFDSAPWLTLVGMVIGILAGTFGVVRHFRRNYSAIDAKHSRHKEEDE' A
#
# COMPACT_ATOMS: atom_id res chain seq x y z
N MET A 1 1.10 -30.42 -7.77
CA MET A 1 2.11 -29.64 -8.54
C MET A 1 1.66 -28.20 -8.81
N LYS A 2 0.37 -27.88 -8.72
CA LYS A 2 -0.17 -26.53 -8.97
C LYS A 2 -0.16 -25.65 -7.71
N ASP A 3 -0.26 -26.30 -6.56
CA ASP A 3 -0.29 -25.72 -5.20
C ASP A 3 1.04 -25.04 -4.80
N TRP A 4 2.15 -25.41 -5.44
CA TRP A 4 3.47 -24.83 -5.17
C TRP A 4 3.65 -23.45 -5.79
N PHE A 5 2.91 -23.15 -6.87
CA PHE A 5 2.88 -21.82 -7.48
C PHE A 5 2.01 -20.85 -6.68
N ASP A 6 0.91 -21.34 -6.09
CA ASP A 6 0.05 -20.53 -5.23
C ASP A 6 0.80 -20.13 -3.95
N ALA A 7 1.59 -21.04 -3.36
CA ALA A 7 2.46 -20.74 -2.24
C ALA A 7 3.52 -19.67 -2.58
N PHE A 8 4.05 -19.68 -3.80
CA PHE A 8 5.01 -18.69 -4.27
C PHE A 8 4.39 -17.29 -4.40
N GLN A 9 3.13 -17.19 -4.84
CA GLN A 9 2.40 -15.92 -4.92
C GLN A 9 2.13 -15.31 -3.55
N VAL A 10 1.74 -16.14 -2.57
CA VAL A 10 1.53 -15.68 -1.18
C VAL A 10 2.85 -15.20 -0.57
N LEU A 11 3.95 -15.92 -0.84
CA LEU A 11 5.29 -15.52 -0.41
C LEU A 11 5.74 -14.20 -1.05
N GLN A 12 5.43 -13.99 -2.33
CA GLN A 12 5.73 -12.75 -3.03
C GLN A 12 4.97 -11.56 -2.44
N LEU A 13 3.69 -11.74 -2.09
CA LEU A 13 2.90 -10.72 -1.40
C LEU A 13 3.50 -10.39 -0.03
N GLY A 14 3.88 -11.41 0.74
CA GLY A 14 4.55 -11.24 2.04
C GLY A 14 5.86 -10.46 1.92
N TRP A 15 6.66 -10.73 0.90
CA TRP A 15 7.89 -10.01 0.60
C TRP A 15 7.67 -8.54 0.29
N VAL A 16 6.64 -8.20 -0.49
CA VAL A 16 6.33 -6.80 -0.82
C VAL A 16 5.93 -6.02 0.43
N VAL A 17 5.10 -6.61 1.30
CA VAL A 17 4.68 -5.99 2.56
C VAL A 17 5.88 -5.83 3.51
N ALA A 18 6.72 -6.87 3.63
CA ALA A 18 7.92 -6.81 4.46
C ALA A 18 8.88 -5.70 3.99
N LEU A 19 9.15 -5.61 2.68
CA LEU A 19 10.02 -4.57 2.13
C LEU A 19 9.47 -3.16 2.30
N MET A 20 8.15 -2.97 2.20
CA MET A 20 7.52 -1.66 2.43
C MET A 20 7.66 -1.15 3.86
N VAL A 21 7.85 -2.03 4.83
CA VAL A 21 8.06 -1.65 6.25
C VAL A 21 9.55 -1.54 6.55
N ILE A 22 10.34 -2.52 6.10
CA ILE A 22 11.77 -2.63 6.41
C ILE A 22 12.58 -1.51 5.78
N ILE A 23 12.31 -1.15 4.51
CA ILE A 23 13.08 -0.12 3.80
C ILE A 23 12.96 1.25 4.49
N PRO A 24 11.77 1.82 4.74
CA PRO A 24 11.66 3.12 5.41
C PRO A 24 12.17 3.09 6.86
N LEU A 25 12.03 1.97 7.58
CA LEU A 25 12.63 1.82 8.92
C LEU A 25 14.16 1.89 8.86
N LEU A 26 14.79 1.14 7.96
CA LEU A 26 16.25 1.14 7.79
C LEU A 26 16.76 2.51 7.35
N VAL A 27 16.06 3.16 6.41
CA VAL A 27 16.40 4.51 5.96
C VAL A 27 16.26 5.51 7.10
N GLY A 28 15.19 5.45 7.90
CA GLY A 28 14.99 6.31 9.07
C GLY A 28 16.09 6.14 10.13
N LEU A 29 16.41 4.89 10.47
CA LEU A 29 17.47 4.55 11.42
C LEU A 29 18.86 5.00 10.96
N TRP A 30 19.15 4.85 9.65
CA TRP A 30 20.42 5.30 9.09
C TRP A 30 20.54 6.82 9.10
N LEU A 31 19.43 7.52 8.80
CA LEU A 31 19.39 8.98 8.81
C LEU A 31 19.52 9.53 10.24
N ASP A 32 18.78 8.98 11.21
CA ASP A 32 18.89 9.39 12.63
C ASP A 32 20.33 9.18 13.17
N ARG A 33 20.98 8.06 12.81
CA ARG A 33 22.40 7.81 13.16
C ARG A 33 23.37 8.77 12.49
N ARG A 34 23.08 9.25 11.28
CA ARG A 34 23.96 10.17 10.55
C ARG A 34 23.90 11.59 11.11
N PHE A 35 22.77 11.98 11.67
CA PHE A 35 22.53 13.32 12.21
C PHE A 35 22.65 13.41 13.75
N ASP A 36 23.07 12.32 14.43
CA ASP A 36 23.16 12.20 15.90
C ASP A 36 21.90 12.69 16.62
N SER A 37 20.78 12.63 15.91
CA SER A 37 19.49 13.12 16.35
C SER A 37 18.79 11.95 17.01
N ALA A 38 18.25 12.15 18.22
CA ALA A 38 17.24 11.26 18.80
C ALA A 38 16.13 10.98 17.74
N PRO A 39 15.29 9.93 17.84
CA PRO A 39 14.62 9.29 16.70
C PRO A 39 13.47 10.10 16.06
N TRP A 40 13.76 11.35 15.68
CA TRP A 40 12.87 12.37 15.19
C TRP A 40 12.68 12.24 13.68
N LEU A 41 13.73 11.89 12.92
CA LEU A 41 13.59 11.64 11.48
C LEU A 41 12.82 10.35 11.23
N THR A 42 13.00 9.33 12.07
CA THR A 42 12.16 8.12 12.03
C THR A 42 10.69 8.45 12.29
N LEU A 43 10.39 9.32 13.26
CA LEU A 43 9.02 9.77 13.54
C LEU A 43 8.41 10.56 12.37
N VAL A 44 9.18 11.49 11.79
CA VAL A 44 8.73 12.27 10.63
C VAL A 44 8.52 11.36 9.41
N GLY A 45 9.44 10.43 9.15
CA GLY A 45 9.33 9.45 8.07
C GLY A 45 8.12 8.54 8.24
N MET A 46 7.80 8.12 9.47
CA MET A 46 6.60 7.35 9.79
C MET A 46 5.32 8.14 9.50
N VAL A 47 5.24 9.41 9.94
CA VAL A 47 4.08 10.28 9.65
C VAL A 47 3.91 10.49 8.15
N ILE A 48 4.99 10.74 7.42
CA ILE A 48 4.97 10.88 5.96
C ILE A 48 4.50 9.58 5.30
N GLY A 49 4.99 8.42 5.74
CA GLY A 49 4.60 7.11 5.22
C GLY A 49 3.11 6.83 5.40
N ILE A 50 2.56 7.13 6.58
CA ILE A 50 1.11 7.01 6.86
C ILE A 50 0.32 7.91 5.91
N LEU A 51 0.69 9.19 5.79
CA LEU A 51 0.03 10.14 4.91
C LEU A 51 0.08 9.70 3.45
N ALA A 52 1.25 9.30 2.95
CA ALA A 52 1.41 8.83 1.57
C ALA A 52 0.57 7.58 1.29
N GLY A 53 0.53 6.63 2.22
CA GLY A 53 -0.32 5.43 2.12
C GLY A 53 -1.81 5.78 2.06
N THR A 54 -2.27 6.65 2.95
CA THR A 54 -3.67 7.13 2.96
C THR A 54 -4.02 7.83 1.64
N PHE A 55 -3.16 8.73 1.15
CA PHE A 55 -3.38 9.39 -0.14
C PHE A 55 -3.40 8.42 -1.32
N GLY A 56 -2.54 7.41 -1.32
CA GLY A 56 -2.50 6.35 -2.33
C GLY A 56 -3.82 5.57 -2.40
N VAL A 57 -4.38 5.19 -1.24
CA VAL A 57 -5.67 4.49 -1.17
C VAL A 57 -6.81 5.37 -1.66
N VAL A 58 -6.89 6.62 -1.20
CA VAL A 58 -7.93 7.58 -1.63
C VAL A 58 -7.86 7.83 -3.14
N ARG A 59 -6.64 7.93 -3.69
CA ARG A 59 -6.39 8.10 -5.12
C ARG A 59 -6.85 6.90 -5.94
N HIS A 60 -6.64 5.69 -5.44
CA HIS A 60 -7.09 4.46 -6.09
C HIS A 60 -8.60 4.29 -6.03
N PHE A 61 -9.21 4.58 -4.88
CA PHE A 61 -10.66 4.54 -4.72
C PHE A 61 -11.35 5.52 -5.69
N ARG A 62 -10.86 6.76 -5.81
CA ARG A 62 -11.41 7.75 -6.74
C ARG A 62 -11.40 7.34 -8.21
N ARG A 63 -10.56 6.39 -8.63
CA ARG A 63 -10.46 5.96 -10.03
C ARG A 63 -11.32 4.74 -10.37
N ASN A 64 -11.73 3.95 -9.38
CA ASN A 64 -12.44 2.69 -9.64
C ASN A 64 -13.97 2.75 -9.48
N TYR A 65 -14.55 3.80 -8.88
CA TYR A 65 -16.01 3.87 -8.75
C TYR A 65 -16.76 4.14 -10.06
N SER A 66 -16.12 4.79 -11.06
CA SER A 66 -16.78 5.06 -12.35
C SER A 66 -16.98 3.82 -13.22
N ALA A 67 -16.33 2.70 -12.91
CA ALA A 67 -16.49 1.43 -13.63
C ALA A 67 -17.54 0.50 -12.99
N ILE A 68 -17.85 0.70 -11.69
CA ILE A 68 -18.85 -0.10 -10.97
C ILE A 68 -20.25 0.49 -11.18
N ASP A 69 -20.38 1.82 -11.22
CA ASP A 69 -21.66 2.52 -11.35
C ASP A 69 -22.31 2.27 -12.73
N ALA A 70 -21.52 2.33 -13.81
CA ALA A 70 -22.00 2.07 -15.17
C ALA A 70 -22.46 0.62 -15.41
N LYS A 71 -22.00 -0.33 -14.59
CA LYS A 71 -22.42 -1.74 -14.68
C LYS A 71 -23.71 -2.02 -13.90
N HIS A 72 -24.04 -1.18 -12.92
CA HIS A 72 -25.26 -1.32 -12.12
C HIS A 72 -26.47 -0.68 -12.78
N SER A 73 -26.28 0.42 -13.53
CA SER A 73 -27.36 1.08 -14.29
C SER A 73 -27.92 0.20 -15.40
N ARG A 74 -27.05 -0.57 -16.10
CA ARG A 74 -27.47 -1.37 -17.26
C ARG A 74 -28.28 -2.62 -16.87
N HIS A 75 -28.04 -3.18 -15.69
CA HIS A 75 -28.82 -4.31 -15.19
C HIS A 75 -30.23 -3.89 -14.75
N LYS A 76 -30.37 -2.65 -14.25
CA LYS A 76 -31.66 -2.11 -13.81
C LYS A 76 -32.61 -1.79 -14.98
N GLU A 77 -32.08 -1.53 -16.17
CA GLU A 77 -32.86 -1.32 -17.40
C GLU A 77 -33.24 -2.62 -18.13
N GLU A 78 -32.53 -3.73 -17.89
CA GLU A 78 -32.84 -5.04 -18.48
C GLU A 78 -33.88 -5.84 -17.67
N ASP A 79 -34.07 -5.47 -16.38
CA ASP A 79 -35.00 -6.12 -15.45
C ASP A 79 -36.36 -5.36 -15.29
N GLU A 80 -36.56 -4.21 -15.96
CA GLU A 80 -37.83 -3.44 -16.06
C GLU A 80 -38.53 -3.64 -17.42
#